data_AF-A0A848ZJD7-F1
#
_entry.id   AF-A0A848ZJD7-F1
#
_cell.length_a   1.000
_cell.length_b   1.000
_cell.length_c   1.000
_cell.angle_alpha   90.00
_cell.angle_beta   90.00
_cell.angle_gamma   90.00
#
_symmetry.space_group_name_H-M   'P 1'
#
loop_
_entity.id
_entity.type
_entity.pdbx_description
1 polymer ?
#
loop_
_entity_poly.entity_id
_entity_poly.type
_entity_poly.pdbx_seq_one_letter_code
_entity_poly.pdbx_strand_id
1 'polypeptide(L)'
;MAEPQYPTKKGLWSKGKREEANYGEVRLGTPYPEAVEHFREAIEGRNDFDPAVLFVWGTMQATGVLNILKAAEETFGEAGQEMVRKAINKAGYGAMDGLIRNSSFPKDLDEAELVSYVVTGLNTVLYASLEEPWITSKDRCEFHILWCPHQDRYTAFDCRVQRFFVEGIFQAMEDHGMGDFTAWVEKLIPRGADCCHFIVQRREDDGDRNPWHIYSDELNIKAMKKLEEKG
;
A
#
# COMPACT_ATOMS: atom_id res chain seq x y z
N MET A 1 -3.68 -21.92 -16.17
CA MET A 1 -4.22 -20.57 -15.84
C MET A 1 -3.35 -19.58 -16.58
N ALA A 2 -3.91 -18.50 -17.15
CA ALA A 2 -3.11 -17.57 -17.93
C ALA A 2 -2.18 -16.81 -16.98
N GLU A 3 -0.88 -17.07 -17.08
CA GLU A 3 0.14 -16.25 -16.43
C GLU A 3 -0.05 -14.80 -16.89
N PRO A 4 0.11 -13.82 -15.98
CA PRO A 4 0.02 -12.43 -16.37
C PRO A 4 1.01 -12.13 -17.50
N GLN A 5 0.50 -11.63 -18.63
CA GLN A 5 1.32 -11.31 -19.78
C GLN A 5 1.99 -9.95 -19.57
N TYR A 6 3.30 -9.98 -19.34
CA TYR A 6 4.15 -8.80 -19.30
C TYR A 6 5.01 -8.71 -20.58
N PRO A 7 5.25 -7.50 -21.14
CA PRO A 7 4.71 -6.21 -20.67
C PRO A 7 3.22 -6.04 -20.99
N THR A 8 2.47 -5.43 -20.07
CA THR A 8 1.08 -5.04 -20.28
C THR A 8 0.99 -3.53 -20.53
N LYS A 9 -0.03 -3.12 -21.30
CA LYS A 9 -0.42 -1.71 -21.47
C LYS A 9 -1.59 -1.31 -20.57
N LYS A 10 -2.14 -2.25 -19.80
CA LYS A 10 -3.22 -1.99 -18.85
C LYS A 10 -2.67 -1.39 -17.56
N GLY A 11 -3.50 -0.61 -16.89
CA GLY A 11 -3.16 0.07 -15.64
C GLY A 11 -2.12 1.18 -15.83
N LEU A 12 -1.68 1.72 -14.70
CA LEU A 12 -0.81 2.88 -14.64
C LEU A 12 0.23 2.75 -13.53
N TRP A 13 1.42 3.28 -13.81
CA TRP A 13 2.50 3.49 -12.85
C TRP A 13 2.48 4.93 -12.33
N SER A 14 3.42 5.31 -11.48
CA SER A 14 3.46 6.63 -10.82
C SER A 14 3.49 7.85 -11.75
N LYS A 15 3.83 7.66 -13.04
CA LYS A 15 3.79 8.71 -14.08
C LYS A 15 2.65 8.53 -15.09
N GLY A 16 1.74 7.59 -14.83
CA GLY A 16 0.61 7.31 -15.70
C GLY A 16 -0.46 8.39 -15.64
N LYS A 17 -1.45 8.27 -16.52
CA LYS A 17 -2.58 9.19 -16.61
C LYS A 17 -3.86 8.42 -16.34
N ARG A 18 -4.83 9.09 -15.72
CA ARG A 18 -6.20 8.62 -15.61
C ARG A 18 -7.11 9.40 -16.54
N GLU A 19 -8.29 8.87 -16.83
CA GLU A 19 -9.24 9.46 -17.77
C GLU A 19 -10.04 10.62 -17.16
N GLU A 20 -10.15 10.68 -15.83
CA GLU A 20 -10.85 11.75 -15.13
C GLU A 20 -10.21 13.11 -15.41
N ALA A 21 -11.03 14.10 -15.80
CA ALA A 21 -10.55 15.40 -16.27
C ALA A 21 -9.66 16.12 -15.23
N ASN A 22 -10.04 16.02 -13.95
CA ASN A 22 -9.34 16.67 -12.85
C ASN A 22 -7.96 16.05 -12.56
N TYR A 23 -7.71 14.80 -12.99
CA TYR A 23 -6.44 14.13 -12.74
C TYR A 23 -5.26 14.77 -13.48
N GLY A 24 -5.51 15.48 -14.59
CA GLY A 24 -4.46 16.18 -15.35
C GLY A 24 -3.73 17.26 -14.54
N GLU A 25 -4.36 17.78 -13.50
CA GLU A 25 -3.81 18.78 -12.58
C GLU A 25 -3.19 18.17 -11.31
N VAL A 26 -3.40 16.88 -11.05
CA VAL A 26 -2.83 16.18 -9.91
C VAL A 26 -1.31 16.01 -10.10
N ARG A 27 -0.55 16.29 -9.05
CA ARG A 27 0.88 16.00 -8.97
C ARG A 27 1.11 15.15 -7.73
N LEU A 28 1.30 13.84 -7.93
CA LEU A 28 1.63 12.94 -6.84
C LEU A 28 3.07 13.17 -6.40
N GLY A 29 3.24 13.38 -5.09
CA GLY A 29 4.53 13.52 -4.46
C GLY A 29 5.25 12.18 -4.31
N THR A 30 6.42 12.25 -3.70
CA THR A 30 7.11 11.07 -3.15
C THR A 30 7.46 11.36 -1.71
N PRO A 31 7.42 10.37 -0.80
CA PRO A 31 8.09 10.54 0.48
C PRO A 31 9.59 10.76 0.23
N TYR A 32 10.23 11.51 1.12
CA TYR A 32 11.69 11.78 1.07
C TYR A 32 12.15 12.46 -0.24
N PRO A 33 11.56 13.61 -0.63
CA PRO A 33 11.79 14.23 -1.94
C PRO A 33 13.27 14.50 -2.25
N GLU A 34 14.04 14.99 -1.28
CA GLU A 34 15.49 15.25 -1.45
C GLU A 34 16.27 13.95 -1.75
N ALA A 35 15.98 12.87 -1.04
CA ALA A 35 16.65 11.59 -1.26
C ALA A 35 16.28 10.98 -2.62
N VAL A 36 15.03 11.14 -3.05
CA VAL A 36 14.57 10.71 -4.37
C VAL A 36 15.26 11.50 -5.47
N GLU A 37 15.46 12.81 -5.28
CA GLU A 37 16.16 13.63 -6.27
C GLU A 37 17.65 13.30 -6.36
N HIS A 38 18.35 13.19 -5.23
CA HIS A 38 19.74 12.73 -5.23
C HIS A 38 19.90 11.35 -5.89
N PHE A 39 18.93 10.45 -5.71
CA PHE A 39 18.96 9.17 -6.41
C PHE A 39 18.84 9.34 -7.93
N ARG A 40 17.94 10.19 -8.41
CA ARG A 40 17.80 10.48 -9.86
C ARG A 40 19.09 11.05 -10.44
N GLU A 41 19.69 12.02 -9.76
CA GLU A 41 20.98 12.61 -10.16
C GLU A 41 22.10 11.56 -10.19
N ALA A 42 22.16 10.68 -9.18
CA ALA A 42 23.19 9.64 -9.08
C ALA A 42 23.15 8.61 -10.23
N ILE A 43 21.97 8.38 -10.82
CA ILE A 43 21.79 7.43 -11.92
C ILE A 43 21.66 8.10 -13.30
N GLU A 44 21.64 9.43 -13.36
CA GLU A 44 21.39 10.15 -14.61
C GLU A 44 22.47 9.84 -15.66
N GLY A 45 22.05 9.42 -16.85
CA GLY A 45 22.95 9.05 -17.95
C GLY A 45 23.79 7.78 -17.72
N ARG A 46 23.53 7.02 -16.65
CA ARG A 46 24.27 5.79 -16.31
C ARG A 46 23.67 4.58 -17.02
N ASN A 47 24.31 4.14 -18.09
CA ASN A 47 23.91 2.93 -18.83
C ASN A 47 24.29 1.61 -18.13
N ASP A 48 25.07 1.68 -17.06
CA ASP A 48 25.51 0.53 -16.26
C ASP A 48 24.63 0.30 -15.01
N PHE A 49 23.59 1.12 -14.82
CA PHE A 49 22.63 0.94 -13.75
C PHE A 49 21.40 0.18 -14.24
N ASP A 50 21.15 -1.00 -13.66
CA ASP A 50 19.91 -1.75 -13.85
C ASP A 50 18.92 -1.42 -12.71
N PRO A 51 17.79 -0.74 -12.96
CA PRO A 51 16.80 -0.41 -11.94
C PRO A 51 16.24 -1.63 -11.18
N ALA A 52 16.28 -2.83 -11.77
CA ALA A 52 15.83 -4.06 -11.10
C ALA A 52 16.64 -4.38 -9.82
N VAL A 53 17.87 -3.87 -9.69
CA VAL A 53 18.66 -4.08 -8.46
C VAL A 53 18.08 -3.35 -7.26
N LEU A 54 17.33 -2.26 -7.46
CA LEU A 54 16.56 -1.62 -6.37
C LEU A 54 15.39 -2.48 -5.93
N PHE A 55 14.74 -3.20 -6.84
CA PHE A 55 13.71 -4.15 -6.50
C PHE A 55 14.28 -5.30 -5.65
N VAL A 56 15.47 -5.81 -6.00
CA VAL A 56 16.18 -6.83 -5.19
C VAL A 56 16.50 -6.28 -3.79
N TRP A 57 17.05 -5.07 -3.71
CA TRP A 57 17.36 -4.41 -2.44
C TRP A 57 16.11 -4.21 -1.57
N GLY A 58 15.04 -3.66 -2.14
CA GLY A 58 13.76 -3.45 -1.44
C GLY A 58 13.13 -4.76 -0.98
N THR A 59 13.15 -5.80 -1.82
CA THR A 59 12.65 -7.14 -1.47
C THR A 59 13.43 -7.75 -0.31
N MET A 60 14.75 -7.54 -0.26
CA MET A 60 15.59 -7.99 0.86
C MET A 60 15.18 -7.28 2.17
N GLN A 61 14.97 -5.96 2.14
CA GLN A 61 14.50 -5.21 3.32
C GLN A 61 13.11 -5.68 3.78
N ALA A 62 12.17 -5.85 2.84
CA ALA A 62 10.81 -6.30 3.12
C ALA A 62 10.79 -7.71 3.74
N THR A 63 11.63 -8.62 3.21
CA THR A 63 11.83 -9.96 3.79
C THR A 63 12.42 -9.88 5.19
N GLY A 64 13.36 -8.96 5.43
CA GLY A 64 13.92 -8.68 6.76
C GLY A 64 12.83 -8.31 7.78
N VAL A 65 11.94 -7.38 7.42
CA VAL A 65 10.81 -6.96 8.27
C VAL A 65 9.87 -8.15 8.58
N LEU A 66 9.55 -8.95 7.57
CA LEU A 66 8.72 -10.15 7.75
C LEU A 66 9.37 -11.16 8.71
N ASN A 67 10.68 -11.37 8.60
CA ASN A 67 11.42 -12.27 9.48
C ASN A 67 11.51 -11.71 10.91
N ILE A 68 11.68 -10.40 11.07
CA ILE A 68 11.62 -9.74 12.40
C ILE A 68 10.26 -9.96 13.04
N LEU A 69 9.16 -9.80 12.30
CA LEU A 69 7.81 -10.08 12.82
C LEU A 69 7.70 -11.54 13.31
N LYS A 70 8.08 -12.50 12.47
CA LYS A 70 8.01 -13.93 12.81
C LYS A 70 8.86 -14.27 14.03
N ALA A 71 10.10 -13.79 14.08
CA ALA A 71 10.99 -14.02 15.22
C ALA A 71 10.48 -13.37 16.51
N ALA A 72 9.90 -12.16 16.42
CA ALA A 72 9.32 -11.47 17.56
C ALA A 72 8.09 -12.22 18.11
N GLU A 73 7.25 -12.74 17.21
CA GLU A 73 6.10 -13.57 17.59
C GLU A 73 6.54 -14.88 18.26
N GLU A 74 7.55 -15.57 17.71
CA GLU A 74 8.08 -16.81 18.28
C GLU A 74 8.73 -16.58 19.65
N THR A 75 9.41 -15.45 19.84
CA THR A 75 10.17 -15.17 21.07
C THR A 75 9.31 -14.54 22.17
N PHE A 76 8.39 -13.65 21.80
CA PHE A 76 7.67 -12.78 22.73
C PHE A 76 6.14 -12.85 22.58
N GLY A 77 5.61 -13.72 21.72
CA GLY A 77 4.17 -13.87 21.49
C GLY A 77 3.50 -12.58 21.03
N GLU A 78 2.32 -12.31 21.58
CA GLU A 78 1.51 -11.12 21.28
C GLU A 78 2.26 -9.81 21.57
N ALA A 79 3.11 -9.76 22.61
CA ALA A 79 3.87 -8.57 22.93
C ALA A 79 4.91 -8.23 21.84
N GLY A 80 5.56 -9.26 21.28
CA GLY A 80 6.47 -9.10 20.14
C GLY A 80 5.75 -8.67 18.87
N GLN A 81 4.58 -9.27 18.61
CA GLN A 81 3.73 -8.90 17.49
C GLN A 81 3.32 -7.43 17.54
N GLU A 82 2.82 -6.96 18.69
CA GLU A 82 2.36 -5.59 18.88
C GLU A 82 3.51 -4.58 18.79
N MET A 83 4.68 -4.92 19.33
CA MET A 83 5.88 -4.09 19.18
C MET A 83 6.24 -3.88 17.70
N VAL A 84 6.27 -4.96 16.90
CA VAL A 84 6.60 -4.87 15.48
C VAL A 84 5.52 -4.14 14.69
N ARG A 85 4.24 -4.40 14.98
CA ARG A 85 3.10 -3.68 14.40
C ARG A 85 3.23 -2.17 14.60
N LYS A 86 3.44 -1.70 15.84
CA LYS A 86 3.62 -0.26 16.13
C LYS A 86 4.77 0.36 15.34
N ALA A 87 5.89 -0.34 15.22
CA ALA A 87 7.04 0.15 14.46
C ALA A 87 6.72 0.28 12.96
N ILE A 88 6.02 -0.70 12.40
CA ILE A 88 5.59 -0.69 11.00
C ILE A 88 4.52 0.40 10.75
N ASN A 89 3.55 0.56 11.66
CA ASN A 89 2.54 1.62 11.57
C ASN A 89 3.21 2.99 11.51
N LYS A 90 4.24 3.23 12.33
CA LYS A 90 5.01 4.49 12.28
C LYS A 90 5.68 4.73 10.93
N ALA A 91 6.22 3.68 10.31
CA ALA A 91 6.81 3.78 8.97
C ALA A 91 5.74 4.06 7.89
N GLY A 92 4.59 3.37 7.95
CA GLY A 92 3.46 3.61 7.05
C GLY A 92 2.92 5.04 7.16
N TYR A 93 2.76 5.54 8.38
CA TYR A 93 2.35 6.92 8.66
C TYR A 93 3.33 7.92 8.03
N GLY A 94 4.62 7.79 8.32
CA GLY A 94 5.63 8.74 7.82
C GLY A 94 5.73 8.76 6.30
N ALA A 95 5.61 7.59 5.65
CA ALA A 95 5.60 7.50 4.19
C ALA A 95 4.35 8.17 3.58
N MET A 96 3.18 7.96 4.17
CA MET A 96 1.93 8.54 3.68
C MET A 96 1.83 10.04 3.93
N ASP A 97 2.21 10.52 5.11
CA ASP A 97 2.28 11.95 5.42
C ASP A 97 3.24 12.65 4.44
N GLY A 98 4.41 12.06 4.20
CA GLY A 98 5.36 12.54 3.20
C GLY A 98 4.79 12.54 1.77
N LEU A 99 4.03 11.51 1.38
CA LEU A 99 3.36 11.47 0.08
C LEU A 99 2.36 12.62 -0.05
N ILE A 100 1.44 12.77 0.91
CA ILE A 100 0.34 13.76 0.85
C ILE A 100 0.91 15.18 0.86
N ARG A 101 1.83 15.51 1.78
CA ARG A 101 2.42 16.86 1.88
C ARG A 101 3.17 17.30 0.64
N ASN A 102 3.77 16.36 -0.08
CA ASN A 102 4.51 16.63 -1.32
C ASN A 102 3.65 16.45 -2.57
N SER A 103 2.35 16.18 -2.40
CA SER A 103 1.38 16.11 -3.50
C SER A 103 0.64 17.44 -3.67
N SER A 104 0.12 17.67 -4.88
CA SER A 104 -0.76 18.78 -5.19
C SER A 104 -2.01 18.27 -5.89
N PHE A 105 -3.16 18.75 -5.43
CA PHE A 105 -4.48 18.38 -5.91
C PHE A 105 -5.28 19.63 -6.28
N PRO A 106 -6.20 19.54 -7.27
CA PRO A 106 -7.18 20.59 -7.53
C PRO A 106 -8.01 20.92 -6.29
N LYS A 107 -8.46 22.17 -6.17
CA LYS A 107 -9.23 22.65 -5.01
C LYS A 107 -10.67 22.16 -4.98
N ASP A 108 -11.23 21.87 -6.15
CA ASP A 108 -12.67 21.60 -6.32
C ASP A 108 -12.95 20.11 -6.54
N LEU A 109 -12.11 19.22 -5.97
CA LEU A 109 -12.36 17.79 -5.98
C LEU A 109 -13.47 17.44 -4.99
N ASP A 110 -14.34 16.51 -5.38
CA ASP A 110 -15.10 15.79 -4.36
C ASP A 110 -14.20 14.86 -3.54
N GLU A 111 -14.66 14.44 -2.37
CA GLU A 111 -13.85 13.64 -1.46
C GLU A 111 -13.51 12.25 -2.03
N ALA A 112 -14.40 11.62 -2.80
CA ALA A 112 -14.13 10.34 -3.42
C ALA A 112 -13.06 10.45 -4.51
N GLU A 113 -13.06 11.53 -5.29
CA GLU A 113 -11.98 11.86 -6.22
C GLU A 113 -10.65 12.05 -5.49
N LEU A 114 -10.63 12.90 -4.45
CA LEU A 114 -9.42 13.16 -3.66
C LEU A 114 -8.85 11.85 -3.10
N VAL A 115 -9.69 11.04 -2.44
CA VAL A 115 -9.29 9.76 -1.88
C VAL A 115 -8.81 8.81 -2.97
N SER A 116 -9.52 8.72 -4.11
CA SER A 116 -9.09 7.85 -5.22
C SER A 116 -7.73 8.25 -5.78
N TYR A 117 -7.45 9.55 -5.93
CA TYR A 117 -6.17 10.03 -6.44
C TYR A 117 -5.03 9.84 -5.43
N VAL A 118 -5.31 10.03 -4.13
CA VAL A 118 -4.38 9.73 -3.05
C VAL A 118 -4.05 8.24 -2.98
N VAL A 119 -5.06 7.37 -3.15
CA VAL A 119 -4.89 5.91 -3.24
C VAL A 119 -4.07 5.52 -4.46
N THR A 120 -4.21 6.22 -5.60
CA THR A 120 -3.29 6.03 -6.72
C THR A 120 -1.85 6.34 -6.36
N GLY A 121 -1.59 7.41 -5.61
CA GLY A 121 -0.24 7.70 -5.07
C GLY A 121 0.27 6.60 -4.15
N LEU A 122 -0.57 6.14 -3.22
CA LEU A 122 -0.26 5.01 -2.35
C LEU A 122 0.17 3.77 -3.15
N ASN A 123 -0.65 3.37 -4.12
CA ASN A 123 -0.44 2.16 -4.90
C ASN A 123 0.79 2.27 -5.82
N THR A 124 0.93 3.37 -6.55
CA THR A 124 1.94 3.51 -7.60
C THR A 124 3.28 4.05 -7.10
N VAL A 125 3.29 4.79 -5.98
CA VAL A 125 4.51 5.36 -5.38
C VAL A 125 4.99 4.53 -4.20
N LEU A 126 4.15 4.31 -3.19
CA LEU A 126 4.59 3.62 -1.96
C LEU A 126 4.68 2.11 -2.14
N TYR A 127 3.70 1.53 -2.83
CA TYR A 127 3.66 0.09 -3.11
C TYR A 127 4.29 -0.29 -4.44
N ALA A 128 4.76 0.68 -5.23
CA ALA A 128 5.33 0.48 -6.57
C ALA A 128 4.54 -0.55 -7.40
N SER A 129 3.21 -0.46 -7.35
CA SER A 129 2.30 -1.44 -7.93
C SER A 129 1.64 -0.87 -9.18
N LEU A 130 1.32 -1.75 -10.12
CA LEU A 130 0.59 -1.40 -11.33
C LEU A 130 -0.91 -1.38 -11.00
N GLU A 131 -1.50 -0.20 -11.06
CA GLU A 131 -2.89 0.04 -10.64
C GLU A 131 -3.82 0.25 -11.83
N GLU A 132 -5.05 -0.24 -11.75
CA GLU A 132 -6.16 0.15 -12.63
C GLU A 132 -7.32 0.66 -11.73
N PRO A 133 -7.44 1.98 -11.51
CA PRO A 133 -8.44 2.56 -10.61
C PRO A 133 -9.69 3.04 -11.36
N TRP A 134 -10.82 3.12 -10.65
CA TRP A 134 -12.04 3.78 -11.13
C TRP A 134 -12.89 4.31 -9.95
N ILE A 135 -13.68 5.35 -10.22
CA ILE A 135 -14.63 5.91 -9.25
C ILE A 135 -16.02 5.42 -9.60
N THR A 136 -16.71 4.85 -8.61
CA THR A 136 -18.07 4.29 -8.81
C THR A 136 -19.17 5.23 -8.36
N SER A 137 -18.91 6.07 -7.36
CA SER A 137 -19.82 7.09 -6.84
C SER A 137 -19.07 8.10 -5.97
N LYS A 138 -19.79 9.12 -5.48
CA LYS A 138 -19.29 10.12 -4.52
C LYS A 138 -18.82 9.56 -3.17
N ASP A 139 -19.16 8.30 -2.88
CA ASP A 139 -18.86 7.63 -1.60
C ASP A 139 -18.02 6.37 -1.81
N ARG A 140 -17.59 6.07 -3.04
CA ARG A 140 -16.95 4.80 -3.36
C ARG A 140 -16.04 4.87 -4.59
N CYS A 141 -14.79 4.46 -4.41
CA CYS A 141 -13.86 4.18 -5.49
C CYS A 141 -13.27 2.78 -5.32
N GLU A 142 -12.75 2.24 -6.41
CA GLU A 142 -12.23 0.88 -6.48
C GLU A 142 -10.98 0.86 -7.32
N PHE A 143 -10.20 -0.21 -7.16
CA PHE A 143 -9.03 -0.42 -8.00
C PHE A 143 -8.65 -1.89 -8.08
N HIS A 144 -8.03 -2.23 -9.20
CA HIS A 144 -7.24 -3.44 -9.34
C HIS A 144 -5.77 -3.13 -9.13
N ILE A 145 -5.08 -4.03 -8.43
CA ILE A 145 -3.63 -4.18 -8.54
C ILE A 145 -3.37 -5.31 -9.52
N LEU A 146 -2.83 -4.95 -10.69
CA LEU A 146 -2.52 -5.87 -11.79
C LEU A 146 -1.15 -6.53 -11.59
N TRP A 147 -0.24 -5.85 -10.89
CA TRP A 147 1.05 -6.36 -10.48
C TRP A 147 1.47 -5.70 -9.17
N CYS A 148 2.04 -6.47 -8.25
CA CYS A 148 2.71 -5.90 -7.08
C CYS A 148 4.10 -6.52 -6.85
N PRO A 149 5.05 -5.76 -6.28
CA PRO A 149 6.41 -6.24 -6.01
C PRO A 149 6.49 -7.54 -5.20
N HIS A 150 5.47 -7.81 -4.39
CA HIS A 150 5.46 -8.93 -3.46
C HIS A 150 4.81 -10.20 -4.04
N GLN A 151 4.11 -10.14 -5.18
CA GLN A 151 3.28 -11.24 -5.66
C GLN A 151 4.08 -12.54 -5.92
N ASP A 152 5.35 -12.42 -6.30
CA ASP A 152 6.22 -13.55 -6.66
C ASP A 152 7.08 -14.04 -5.47
N ARG A 153 6.96 -13.40 -4.30
CA ARG A 153 7.80 -13.71 -3.13
C ARG A 153 7.04 -13.95 -1.84
N TYR A 154 5.88 -13.32 -1.67
CA TYR A 154 5.09 -13.41 -0.45
C TYR A 154 4.00 -14.46 -0.59
N THR A 155 3.79 -15.26 0.45
CA THR A 155 2.55 -16.03 0.54
C THR A 155 1.38 -15.09 0.86
N ALA A 156 0.15 -15.55 0.64
CA ALA A 156 -1.05 -14.80 1.02
C ALA A 156 -1.07 -14.40 2.51
N PHE A 157 -0.41 -15.17 3.38
CA PHE A 157 -0.34 -14.86 4.81
C PHE A 157 0.76 -13.83 5.12
N ASP A 158 1.86 -13.80 4.36
CA ASP A 158 2.94 -12.82 4.56
C ASP A 158 2.48 -11.39 4.22
N CYS A 159 1.50 -11.24 3.33
CA CYS A 159 0.86 -9.94 3.04
C CYS A 159 0.23 -9.26 4.27
N ARG A 160 0.08 -9.94 5.42
CA ARG A 160 -0.38 -9.31 6.66
C ARG A 160 0.55 -8.19 7.16
N VAL A 161 1.85 -8.27 6.87
CA VAL A 161 2.81 -7.18 7.17
C VAL A 161 2.40 -5.88 6.49
N GLN A 162 1.89 -5.96 5.25
CA GLN A 162 1.41 -4.79 4.51
C GLN A 162 0.23 -4.14 5.21
N ARG A 163 -0.59 -4.90 5.93
CA ARG A 163 -1.75 -4.35 6.65
C ARG A 163 -1.35 -3.45 7.81
N PHE A 164 -0.24 -3.72 8.47
CA PHE A 164 0.31 -2.81 9.49
C PHE A 164 0.81 -1.50 8.87
N PHE A 165 1.45 -1.55 7.69
CA PHE A 165 1.76 -0.32 6.96
C PHE A 165 0.49 0.48 6.68
N VAL A 166 -0.58 -0.20 6.20
CA VAL A 166 -1.85 0.43 5.88
C VAL A 166 -2.54 1.04 7.11
N GLU A 167 -2.37 0.49 8.31
CA GLU A 167 -2.87 1.16 9.54
C GLU A 167 -2.23 2.52 9.77
N GLY A 168 -0.91 2.61 9.60
CA GLY A 168 -0.20 3.90 9.66
C GLY A 168 -0.64 4.86 8.55
N ILE A 169 -0.86 4.34 7.34
CA ILE A 169 -1.37 5.11 6.20
C ILE A 169 -2.75 5.67 6.49
N PHE A 170 -3.67 4.87 7.04
CA PHE A 170 -5.01 5.35 7.42
C PHE A 170 -4.93 6.45 8.47
N GLN A 171 -4.08 6.30 9.48
CA GLN A 171 -3.87 7.35 10.47
C GLN A 171 -3.38 8.66 9.84
N ALA A 172 -2.44 8.57 8.88
CA ALA A 172 -1.99 9.77 8.16
C ALA A 172 -3.11 10.37 7.30
N MET A 173 -3.88 9.54 6.60
CA MET A 173 -5.02 10.01 5.81
C MET A 173 -6.06 10.72 6.68
N GLU A 174 -6.35 10.18 7.87
CA GLU A 174 -7.24 10.79 8.86
C GLU A 174 -6.74 12.17 9.31
N ASP A 175 -5.44 12.28 9.67
CA ASP A 175 -4.83 13.56 10.05
C ASP A 175 -4.87 14.62 8.93
N HIS A 176 -4.96 14.17 7.67
CA HIS A 176 -5.12 15.01 6.48
C HIS A 176 -6.59 15.19 6.04
N GLY A 177 -7.56 14.84 6.89
CA GLY A 177 -8.99 15.06 6.66
C GLY A 177 -9.67 14.02 5.75
N MET A 178 -9.06 12.85 5.57
CA MET A 178 -9.59 11.75 4.73
C MET A 178 -9.97 10.51 5.56
N GLY A 179 -10.26 10.69 6.86
CA GLY A 179 -10.57 9.60 7.80
C GLY A 179 -11.94 8.92 7.62
N ASP A 180 -12.80 9.53 6.81
CA ASP A 180 -14.17 9.07 6.54
C ASP A 180 -14.23 7.87 5.60
N PHE A 181 -13.09 7.39 5.07
CA PHE A 181 -13.04 6.25 4.16
C PHE A 181 -12.34 5.05 4.80
N THR A 182 -12.81 3.86 4.46
CA THR A 182 -12.15 2.59 4.78
C THR A 182 -11.96 1.78 3.50
N ALA A 183 -11.19 0.69 3.59
CA ALA A 183 -10.96 -0.19 2.46
C ALA A 183 -11.06 -1.66 2.86
N TRP A 184 -11.42 -2.51 1.91
CA TRP A 184 -11.26 -3.96 2.04
C TRP A 184 -10.85 -4.57 0.71
N VAL A 185 -10.47 -5.84 0.77
CA VAL A 185 -9.96 -6.60 -0.38
C VAL A 185 -10.87 -7.79 -0.64
N GLU A 186 -11.37 -7.91 -1.87
CA GLU A 186 -12.23 -9.01 -2.28
C GLU A 186 -11.41 -10.16 -2.91
N LYS A 187 -10.39 -9.80 -3.70
CA LYS A 187 -9.54 -10.76 -4.43
C LYS A 187 -8.07 -10.47 -4.18
N LEU A 188 -7.25 -11.52 -4.17
CA LEU A 188 -5.81 -11.43 -3.91
C LEU A 188 -5.03 -12.32 -4.88
N ILE A 189 -4.04 -11.77 -5.57
CA ILE A 189 -3.11 -12.52 -6.44
C ILE A 189 -2.48 -13.70 -5.69
N PRO A 190 -1.97 -13.55 -4.45
CA PRO A 190 -1.40 -14.69 -3.72
C PRO A 190 -2.41 -15.80 -3.36
N ARG A 191 -3.71 -15.58 -3.57
CA ARG A 191 -4.78 -16.60 -3.44
C ARG A 191 -5.21 -17.17 -4.79
N GLY A 192 -4.48 -16.89 -5.87
CA GLY A 192 -4.73 -17.39 -7.22
C GLY A 192 -5.67 -16.51 -8.06
N ALA A 193 -5.98 -15.28 -7.62
CA ALA A 193 -6.71 -14.33 -8.46
C ALA A 193 -5.79 -13.77 -9.56
N ASP A 194 -6.40 -13.31 -10.65
CA ASP A 194 -5.73 -12.62 -11.76
C ASP A 194 -5.25 -11.20 -11.39
N CYS A 195 -5.92 -10.58 -10.42
CA CYS A 195 -5.56 -9.30 -9.83
C CYS A 195 -5.96 -9.26 -8.35
N CYS A 196 -5.44 -8.28 -7.60
CA CYS A 196 -6.04 -7.93 -6.32
C CYS A 196 -7.13 -6.89 -6.56
N HIS A 197 -8.33 -7.11 -6.04
CA HIS A 197 -9.45 -6.17 -6.18
C HIS A 197 -9.79 -5.57 -4.82
N PHE A 198 -9.68 -4.25 -4.74
CA PHE A 198 -9.94 -3.47 -3.54
C PHE A 198 -11.11 -2.53 -3.74
N ILE A 199 -11.85 -2.34 -2.66
CA ILE A 199 -12.93 -1.36 -2.57
C ILE A 199 -12.55 -0.38 -1.48
N VAL A 200 -12.72 0.92 -1.77
CA VAL A 200 -12.57 2.02 -0.84
C VAL A 200 -13.92 2.72 -0.76
N GLN A 201 -14.50 2.75 0.44
CA GLN A 201 -15.85 3.29 0.64
C GLN A 201 -15.88 4.21 1.85
N ARG A 202 -16.73 5.24 1.76
CA ARG A 202 -17.09 6.06 2.91
C ARG A 202 -17.67 5.18 4.01
N ARG A 203 -17.23 5.44 5.24
CA ARG A 203 -17.69 4.77 6.45
C ARG A 203 -19.12 5.19 6.74
N GLU A 204 -19.92 4.22 7.17
CA GLU A 204 -21.28 4.47 7.65
C GLU A 204 -21.31 4.76 9.16
N ASP A 205 -20.22 4.45 9.88
CA ASP A 205 -20.06 4.66 11.32
C ASP A 205 -19.11 5.83 11.65
N ASP A 206 -19.37 6.46 12.80
CA ASP A 206 -18.51 7.46 13.45
C ASP A 206 -17.57 6.82 14.48
N GLY A 207 -17.35 5.50 14.39
CA GLY A 207 -16.56 4.77 15.38
C GLY A 207 -15.12 5.29 15.50
N ASP A 208 -14.55 5.23 16.69
CA ASP A 208 -13.20 5.76 16.97
C ASP A 208 -12.07 5.04 16.20
N ARG A 209 -12.33 3.89 15.57
CA ARG A 209 -11.28 3.07 14.93
C ARG A 209 -11.71 2.58 13.56
N ASN A 210 -10.84 2.80 12.56
CA ASN A 210 -11.08 2.33 11.19
C ASN A 210 -11.28 0.80 11.15
N PRO A 211 -12.30 0.27 10.44
CA PRO A 211 -12.56 -1.17 10.33
C PRO A 211 -11.37 -2.02 9.88
N TRP A 212 -10.40 -1.43 9.16
CA TRP A 212 -9.16 -2.09 8.77
C TRP A 212 -8.42 -2.75 9.95
N HIS A 213 -8.43 -2.08 11.10
CA HIS A 213 -7.75 -2.59 12.28
C HIS A 213 -8.34 -3.89 12.83
N ILE A 214 -9.66 -4.07 12.72
CA ILE A 214 -10.35 -5.29 13.18
C ILE A 214 -9.79 -6.49 12.43
N TYR A 215 -9.65 -6.36 11.11
CA TYR A 215 -9.12 -7.45 10.29
C TYR A 215 -7.64 -7.73 10.57
N SER A 216 -6.84 -6.70 10.86
CA SER A 216 -5.46 -6.92 11.32
C SER A 216 -5.42 -7.69 12.64
N ASP A 217 -6.31 -7.38 13.58
CA ASP A 217 -6.42 -8.07 14.87
C ASP A 217 -6.80 -9.56 14.66
N GLU A 218 -7.69 -9.86 13.73
CA GLU A 218 -8.04 -11.25 13.36
C GLU A 218 -6.85 -12.04 12.79
N LEU A 219 -6.04 -11.42 11.92
CA LEU A 219 -4.85 -12.07 11.37
C LEU A 219 -3.78 -12.30 12.44
N ASN A 220 -3.69 -11.40 13.41
CA ASN A 220 -2.79 -11.50 14.56
C ASN A 220 -3.14 -12.68 15.46
N ILE A 221 -4.42 -12.81 15.82
CA ILE A 221 -4.94 -13.98 16.56
C ILE A 221 -4.66 -15.27 15.77
N LYS A 222 -4.88 -15.26 14.45
CA LYS A 222 -4.59 -16.42 13.60
C LYS A 222 -3.10 -16.77 13.56
N ALA A 223 -2.20 -15.79 13.63
CA ALA A 223 -0.76 -16.03 13.70
C ALA A 223 -0.39 -16.72 15.01
N MET A 224 -0.95 -16.29 16.14
CA MET A 224 -0.72 -16.90 17.46
C MET A 224 -1.20 -18.36 17.51
N LYS A 225 -2.43 -18.64 17.05
CA LYS A 225 -2.95 -20.00 16.98
C LYS A 225 -2.05 -20.94 16.16
N LYS A 226 -1.53 -20.45 15.02
CA LYS A 226 -0.59 -21.22 14.19
C LYS A 226 0.76 -21.50 14.87
N LEU A 227 1.17 -20.67 15.81
CA LEU A 227 2.39 -20.91 16.60
C LEU A 227 2.13 -21.93 17.70
N GLU A 228 0.98 -21.82 18.38
CA GLU A 228 0.54 -22.80 19.38
C GLU A 228 0.41 -24.21 18.77
N GLU A 229 -0.12 -24.33 17.56
CA GLU A 229 -0.24 -25.61 16.84
C GLU A 229 1.10 -26.23 16.41
N LYS A 230 2.19 -25.45 16.42
CA LYS A 230 3.54 -25.89 16.03
C LYS A 230 4.43 -26.27 17.22
N GLY A 231 4.10 -25.79 18.42
CA GLY A 231 4.82 -26.07 19.67
C GLY A 231 4.35 -27.37 20.31
#